data_AF-F8U8R6-F1
#
_entry.id   AF-F8U8R6-F1
#
_cell.length_a   1.000
_cell.length_b   1.000
_cell.length_c   1.000
_cell.angle_alpha   90.00
_cell.angle_beta   90.00
_cell.angle_gamma   90.00
#
_symmetry.space_group_name_H-M   'P 1'
#
loop_
_entity.id
_entity.type
_entity.pdbx_description
1 polymer ?
#
loop_
_entity_poly.entity_id
_entity_poly.type
_entity_poly.pdbx_seq_one_letter_code
_entity_poly.pdbx_strand_id
1 'polypeptide(L)'
;HDSFDPRHGHTTENLHQTFLKTLQGEALPSLIETMVGHLQDVMLKSDTLRPSKDHWEVDGIFAFCYKVMFESGYLTLFGKELGEDKCKAREAAQKALVLNALENFKEFDKIFPALVAGLPIHVF
;
A
#
# COMPACT_ATOMS: atom_id res chain seq x y z
N HIS A 1 10.67 -21.79 5.82
CA HIS A 1 9.72 -20.83 5.20
C HIS A 1 9.88 -21.07 3.71
N ASP A 2 9.33 -22.19 3.23
CA ASP A 2 9.71 -22.77 1.94
C ASP A 2 8.63 -22.59 0.89
N SER A 3 9.11 -22.15 -0.27
CA SER A 3 8.49 -22.26 -1.59
C SER A 3 7.33 -21.31 -1.93
N PHE A 4 7.71 -20.10 -2.36
CA PHE A 4 6.95 -19.31 -3.33
C PHE A 4 7.37 -19.63 -4.78
N ASP A 5 7.86 -20.85 -5.06
CA ASP A 5 8.24 -21.24 -6.42
C ASP A 5 7.01 -21.71 -7.22
N PRO A 6 6.60 -20.98 -8.28
CA PRO A 6 5.40 -21.27 -9.07
C PRO A 6 5.38 -22.67 -9.71
N ARG A 7 6.54 -23.32 -9.84
CA ARG A 7 6.67 -24.65 -10.46
C ARG A 7 6.08 -25.78 -9.63
N HIS A 8 5.81 -25.55 -8.34
CA HIS A 8 5.31 -26.59 -7.42
C HIS A 8 3.79 -26.73 -7.42
N GLY A 9 3.04 -25.96 -8.22
CA GLY A 9 1.60 -26.19 -8.44
C GLY A 9 0.67 -25.98 -7.23
N HIS A 10 1.22 -25.58 -6.07
CA HIS A 10 0.48 -25.36 -4.82
C HIS A 10 0.28 -23.88 -4.46
N THR A 11 0.54 -22.96 -5.39
CA THR A 11 0.58 -21.52 -5.09
C THR A 11 -0.79 -20.93 -4.73
N THR A 12 -1.88 -21.42 -5.31
CA THR A 12 -3.24 -20.86 -5.10
C THR A 12 -3.94 -21.38 -3.85
N GLU A 13 -3.84 -22.68 -3.56
CA GLU A 13 -4.43 -23.32 -2.36
C GLU A 13 -3.82 -22.73 -1.09
N ASN A 14 -2.48 -22.54 -1.07
CA ASN A 14 -1.79 -21.94 0.06
C ASN A 14 -2.21 -20.47 0.23
N LEU A 15 -2.31 -19.70 -0.86
CA LEU A 15 -2.75 -18.29 -0.83
C LEU A 15 -4.17 -18.14 -0.28
N HIS A 16 -5.10 -18.99 -0.74
CA HIS A 16 -6.48 -18.95 -0.26
C HIS A 16 -6.54 -19.17 1.26
N GLN A 17 -5.83 -20.18 1.76
CA GLN A 17 -5.75 -20.45 3.20
C GLN A 17 -5.04 -19.32 3.96
N THR A 18 -4.01 -18.69 3.38
CA THR A 18 -3.37 -17.51 3.98
C THR A 18 -4.37 -16.37 4.15
N PHE A 19 -5.17 -16.04 3.11
CA PHE A 19 -6.16 -14.98 3.21
C PHE A 19 -7.25 -15.28 4.24
N LEU A 20 -7.76 -16.51 4.27
CA LEU A 20 -8.73 -16.93 5.28
C LEU A 20 -8.21 -16.85 6.72
N LYS A 21 -6.90 -16.99 6.91
CA LYS A 21 -6.27 -16.90 8.24
C LYS A 21 -5.89 -15.47 8.64
N THR A 22 -5.68 -14.56 7.68
CA THR A 22 -5.05 -13.26 7.94
C THR A 22 -5.95 -12.05 7.67
N LEU A 23 -7.00 -12.20 6.84
CA LEU A 23 -7.87 -11.09 6.41
C LEU A 23 -9.31 -11.19 6.97
N GLN A 24 -9.55 -12.08 7.93
CA GLN A 24 -10.85 -12.29 8.54
C GLN A 24 -10.70 -12.86 9.97
N GLY A 25 -11.82 -13.08 10.67
CA GLY A 25 -11.82 -13.70 11.99
C GLY A 25 -10.99 -12.93 13.02
N GLU A 26 -10.19 -13.64 13.81
CA GLU A 26 -9.40 -13.06 14.91
C GLU A 26 -8.27 -12.14 14.44
N ALA A 27 -7.80 -12.27 13.19
CA ALA A 27 -6.76 -11.41 12.63
C ALA A 27 -7.30 -10.04 12.18
N LEU A 28 -8.57 -9.96 11.80
CA LEU A 28 -9.18 -8.77 11.20
C LEU A 28 -9.21 -7.54 12.15
N PRO A 29 -9.55 -7.65 13.45
CA PRO A 29 -9.55 -6.50 14.35
C PRO A 29 -8.20 -5.77 14.41
N SER A 30 -7.09 -6.51 14.49
CA SER A 30 -5.74 -5.92 14.51
C SER A 30 -5.39 -5.24 13.19
N LEU A 31 -5.81 -5.82 12.06
CA LEU A 31 -5.63 -5.22 10.74
C LEU A 31 -6.43 -3.91 10.59
N ILE A 32 -7.67 -3.89 11.08
CA ILE A 32 -8.52 -2.68 11.10
C ILE A 32 -7.90 -1.60 11.98
N GLU A 33 -7.49 -1.94 13.20
CA GLU A 33 -6.85 -1.00 14.12
C GLU A 33 -5.59 -0.37 13.50
N THR A 34 -4.76 -1.20 12.88
CA THR A 34 -3.55 -0.76 12.17
C THR A 34 -3.90 0.18 11.00
N MET A 35 -4.88 -0.18 10.17
CA MET A 35 -5.33 0.64 9.05
C MET A 35 -5.88 2.00 9.50
N VAL A 36 -6.72 2.01 10.54
CA VAL A 36 -7.27 3.25 11.10
C VAL A 36 -6.16 4.14 11.65
N GLY A 37 -5.19 3.57 12.36
CA GLY A 37 -4.01 4.31 12.83
C GLY A 37 -3.23 4.94 11.67
N HIS A 38 -2.99 4.20 10.59
CA HIS A 38 -2.33 4.73 9.40
C HIS A 38 -3.16 5.77 8.64
N LEU A 39 -4.48 5.63 8.56
CA LEU A 39 -5.36 6.65 7.98
C LEU A 39 -5.26 7.95 8.77
N GLN A 40 -5.33 7.88 10.10
CA GLN A 40 -5.19 9.07 10.95
C GLN A 40 -3.82 9.73 10.79
N ASP A 41 -2.74 8.94 10.76
CA ASP A 41 -1.39 9.46 10.54
C ASP A 41 -1.27 10.17 9.18
N VAL A 42 -1.71 9.52 8.10
CA VAL A 42 -1.62 10.08 6.73
C VAL A 42 -2.49 11.32 6.57
N MET A 43 -3.72 11.31 7.11
CA MET A 43 -4.67 12.40 6.93
C MET A 43 -4.38 13.62 7.81
N LEU A 44 -3.91 13.41 9.04
CA LEU A 44 -3.81 14.49 10.06
C LEU A 44 -2.38 14.91 10.36
N LYS A 45 -1.40 14.02 10.19
CA LYS A 45 -0.01 14.23 10.65
C LYS A 45 1.00 14.25 9.51
N SER A 46 0.68 13.66 8.36
CA SER A 46 1.62 13.53 7.26
C SER A 46 1.74 14.81 6.44
N ASP A 47 2.98 15.14 6.10
CA ASP A 47 3.32 16.10 5.06
C ASP A 47 2.85 15.66 3.65
N THR A 48 2.27 14.46 3.47
CA THR A 48 1.80 13.96 2.15
C THR A 48 0.65 14.80 1.63
N LEU A 49 -0.28 15.18 2.51
CA LEU A 49 -1.41 16.02 2.16
C LEU A 49 -1.15 17.51 2.42
N ARG A 50 -0.01 17.83 3.07
CA ARG A 50 0.42 19.17 3.52
C ARG A 50 -0.73 20.19 3.64
N PRO A 51 -1.77 19.91 4.45
CA PRO A 51 -2.96 20.74 4.44
C PRO A 51 -2.56 22.15 4.86
N SER A 52 -2.73 23.12 3.97
CA SER A 52 -2.60 24.51 4.33
C SER A 52 -3.50 24.81 5.54
N LYS A 53 -2.90 25.33 6.61
CA LYS A 53 -3.66 25.71 7.82
C LYS A 53 -4.52 26.95 7.58
N ASP A 54 -4.20 27.71 6.53
CA ASP A 54 -4.70 29.07 6.33
C ASP A 54 -5.59 29.22 5.10
N HIS A 55 -5.70 28.19 4.24
CA HIS A 55 -6.57 28.22 3.06
C HIS A 55 -7.06 26.85 2.63
N TRP A 56 -8.18 26.84 1.90
CA TRP A 56 -8.71 25.65 1.25
C TRP A 56 -7.80 25.19 0.12
N GLU A 57 -7.47 23.90 0.10
CA GLU A 57 -6.78 23.27 -1.01
C GLU A 57 -7.79 22.59 -1.95
N VAL A 58 -7.54 22.72 -3.25
CA VAL A 58 -8.34 22.08 -4.30
C VAL A 58 -7.49 20.98 -4.92
N ASP A 59 -7.95 19.73 -4.81
CA ASP A 59 -7.34 18.56 -5.45
C ASP A 59 -8.45 17.73 -6.13
N GLY A 60 -8.08 16.88 -7.08
CA GLY A 60 -8.99 15.91 -7.66
C GLY A 60 -9.33 14.82 -6.63
N ILE A 61 -10.63 14.57 -6.40
CA ILE A 61 -11.08 13.59 -5.39
C ILE A 61 -10.45 12.21 -5.59
N PHE A 62 -10.29 11.75 -6.83
CA PHE A 62 -9.63 10.48 -7.12
C PHE A 62 -8.15 10.51 -6.74
N ALA A 63 -7.40 11.55 -7.14
CA ALA A 63 -5.98 11.69 -6.81
C ALA A 63 -5.76 11.76 -5.30
N PHE A 64 -6.62 12.49 -4.59
CA PHE A 64 -6.64 12.56 -3.13
C PHE A 64 -6.85 11.17 -2.50
N CYS A 65 -7.97 10.51 -2.83
CA CYS A 65 -8.29 9.19 -2.28
C CYS A 65 -7.21 8.17 -2.60
N TYR A 66 -6.65 8.20 -3.81
CA TYR A 66 -5.66 7.23 -4.23
C TYR A 66 -4.35 7.38 -3.46
N LYS A 67 -3.89 8.61 -3.23
CA LYS A 67 -2.72 8.89 -2.37
C LYS A 67 -2.95 8.39 -0.94
N VAL A 68 -4.07 8.77 -0.32
CA VAL A 68 -4.38 8.42 1.09
C VAL A 68 -4.54 6.91 1.26
N MET A 69 -5.39 6.28 0.44
CA MET A 69 -5.68 4.86 0.57
C MET A 69 -4.47 3.99 0.23
N PHE A 70 -3.67 4.38 -0.75
CA PHE A 70 -2.46 3.63 -1.10
C PHE A 70 -1.41 3.72 0.00
N GLU A 71 -1.09 4.92 0.52
CA GLU A 71 -0.09 5.06 1.59
C GLU A 71 -0.52 4.30 2.85
N SER A 72 -1.77 4.49 3.31
CA SER A 72 -2.28 3.80 4.50
C SER A 72 -2.37 2.29 4.30
N GLY A 73 -2.82 1.83 3.13
CA GLY A 73 -2.93 0.41 2.81
C GLY A 73 -1.55 -0.26 2.70
N TYR A 74 -0.60 0.41 2.05
CA TYR A 74 0.76 -0.08 1.90
C TYR A 74 1.44 -0.26 3.27
N LEU A 75 1.38 0.75 4.13
CA LEU A 75 1.97 0.68 5.48
C LEU A 75 1.26 -0.35 6.37
N THR A 76 -0.02 -0.60 6.16
CA THR A 76 -0.79 -1.60 6.92
C THR A 76 -0.40 -3.02 6.52
N LEU A 77 -0.22 -3.30 5.22
CA LEU A 77 0.08 -4.65 4.73
C LEU A 77 1.57 -4.98 4.75
N PHE A 78 2.44 -4.01 4.47
CA PHE A 78 3.88 -4.22 4.37
C PHE A 78 4.67 -3.65 5.56
N GLY A 79 3.99 -3.00 6.50
CA GLY A 79 4.59 -2.40 7.68
C GLY A 79 5.34 -1.09 7.42
N LYS A 80 5.88 -0.51 8.50
CA LYS A 80 6.84 0.59 8.47
C LYS A 80 8.22 0.01 8.74
N GLU A 81 9.23 0.33 7.92
CA GLU A 81 10.63 0.03 8.25
C GLU A 81 11.15 0.98 9.33
N LEU A 82 10.51 1.06 10.49
CA LEU A 82 10.98 1.87 11.61
C LEU A 82 11.15 0.93 12.79
N GLY A 83 12.41 0.61 13.15
CA GLY A 83 12.69 0.08 14.48
C GLY A 83 12.37 1.11 15.56
N GLU A 84 12.68 0.80 16.82
CA GLU A 84 12.40 1.70 17.96
C GLU A 84 12.98 3.11 17.80
N ASP A 85 14.03 3.28 16.99
CA ASP A 85 14.64 4.57 16.65
C ASP A 85 13.96 5.27 15.46
N LYS A 86 13.12 6.25 15.78
CA LYS A 86 12.53 7.19 14.82
C LYS A 86 13.52 8.28 14.42
N CYS A 87 14.47 7.94 13.55
CA CYS A 87 15.28 8.97 12.89
C CYS A 87 14.47 9.62 11.75
N LYS A 88 14.35 10.96 11.76
CA LYS A 88 13.64 11.73 10.71
C LYS A 88 14.07 11.37 9.28
N ALA A 89 15.34 11.04 9.09
CA ALA A 89 15.87 10.61 7.79
C ALA A 89 15.24 9.30 7.31
N ARG A 90 14.97 8.37 8.23
CA ARG A 90 14.35 7.07 7.93
C ARG A 90 12.87 7.21 7.61
N GLU A 91 12.17 8.10 8.31
CA GLU A 91 10.78 8.46 7.97
C GLU A 91 10.68 9.08 6.57
N ALA A 92 11.60 9.99 6.23
CA ALA A 92 11.66 10.58 4.89
C ALA A 92 11.98 9.55 3.80
N ALA A 93 12.90 8.62 4.06
CA ALA A 93 13.23 7.54 3.14
C ALA A 93 12.05 6.57 2.92
N GLN A 94 11.36 6.15 4.00
CA GLN A 94 10.15 5.33 3.90
C GLN A 94 9.09 6.03 3.06
N LYS A 95 8.87 7.32 3.29
CA LYS A 95 7.90 8.10 2.51
C LYS A 95 8.27 8.14 1.02
N ALA A 96 9.54 8.38 0.70
CA ALA A 96 10.02 8.36 -0.68
C ALA A 96 9.81 6.98 -1.34
N LEU A 97 10.03 5.90 -0.59
CA LEU A 97 9.78 4.52 -1.05
C LEU A 97 8.30 4.30 -1.35
N VAL A 98 7.39 4.68 -0.44
CA VAL A 98 5.94 4.52 -0.65
C VAL A 98 5.44 5.37 -1.82
N LEU A 99 5.95 6.59 -1.99
CA LEU A 99 5.62 7.43 -3.13
C LEU A 99 6.13 6.83 -4.46
N ASN A 100 7.33 6.26 -4.47
CA ASN A 100 7.85 5.56 -5.64
C ASN A 100 6.99 4.31 -5.96
N ALA A 101 6.61 3.54 -4.94
CA ALA A 101 5.72 2.40 -5.09
C ALA A 101 4.34 2.81 -5.64
N LEU A 102 3.80 3.95 -5.20
CA LEU A 102 2.54 4.50 -5.72
C LEU A 102 2.64 4.81 -7.22
N GLU A 103 3.69 5.52 -7.64
CA GLU A 103 3.86 5.87 -9.06
C GLU A 103 4.09 4.63 -9.93
N ASN A 104 4.90 3.67 -9.46
CA ASN A 104 5.07 2.40 -10.17
C ASN A 104 3.76 1.61 -10.26
N PHE A 105 2.97 1.59 -9.18
CA PHE A 105 1.68 0.93 -9.17
C PHE A 105 0.70 1.56 -10.15
N LYS A 106 0.66 2.90 -10.26
CA LYS A 106 -0.18 3.60 -11.24
C LYS A 106 0.13 3.21 -12.68
N GLU A 107 1.41 3.17 -13.05
CA GLU A 107 1.81 2.80 -14.41
C GLU A 107 1.49 1.32 -14.70
N PHE A 108 1.68 0.44 -13.72
CA PHE A 108 1.29 -0.97 -13.85
C PHE A 108 -0.23 -1.16 -13.95
N ASP A 109 -1.02 -0.52 -13.07
CA ASP A 109 -2.48 -0.64 -13.04
C ASP A 109 -3.12 -0.11 -14.33
N LYS A 110 -2.54 0.95 -14.92
CA LYS A 110 -2.97 1.52 -16.20
C LYS A 110 -2.91 0.51 -17.35
N ILE A 111 -1.93 -0.38 -17.37
CA ILE A 111 -1.79 -1.41 -18.41
C ILE A 111 -2.47 -2.73 -18.04
N PHE A 112 -2.98 -2.87 -16.80
CA PHE A 112 -3.56 -4.11 -16.29
C PHE A 112 -4.69 -4.69 -17.17
N PRO A 113 -5.62 -3.89 -17.74
CA PRO A 113 -6.62 -4.43 -18.66
C PRO A 113 -6.02 -5.11 -19.90
N ALA A 114 -4.90 -4.58 -20.42
CA ALA A 114 -4.21 -5.18 -21.57
C ALA A 114 -3.45 -6.45 -21.18
N LEU A 115 -2.85 -6.48 -19.98
CA LEU A 115 -2.23 -7.69 -19.44
C LEU A 115 -3.26 -8.82 -19.28
N VAL A 116 -4.45 -8.51 -18.76
CA VAL A 116 -5.56 -9.48 -18.64
C VAL A 116 -6.06 -9.94 -20.00
N ALA A 117 -6.00 -9.09 -21.03
CA ALA A 117 -6.29 -9.46 -22.42
C ALA A 117 -5.18 -10.31 -23.08
N GLY A 118 -4.07 -10.57 -22.40
CA GLY A 118 -2.97 -11.42 -22.86
C GLY A 118 -1.84 -10.69 -23.57
N LEU A 119 -1.81 -9.34 -23.56
CA LEU A 119 -0.67 -8.60 -24.11
C LEU A 119 0.55 -8.74 -23.18
N PRO A 120 1.73 -9.03 -23.72
CA PRO A 120 2.91 -9.26 -22.88
C PRO A 120 3.46 -7.94 -22.33
N ILE A 121 3.91 -7.93 -21.07
CA ILE A 121 4.29 -6.69 -20.37
C ILE A 121 5.42 -5.89 -21.04
N HIS A 122 6.31 -6.54 -21.79
CA HIS A 122 7.47 -5.89 -22.43
C HIS A 122 7.13 -4.98 -23.62
N VAL A 123 5.85 -4.88 -24.00
CA VAL A 123 5.37 -4.00 -25.09
C VAL A 123 4.85 -2.66 -24.60
N PHE A 124 4.89 -2.41 -23.29
CA PHE A 124 4.55 -1.17 -22.61
C PHE A 124 5.79 -0.54 -21.99
#